data_AF-A0A1Z9M0R5-F1
#
_entry.id   AF-A0A1Z9M0R5-F1
#
_cell.length_a   1.000
_cell.length_b   1.000
_cell.length_c   1.000
_cell.angle_alpha   90.00
_cell.angle_beta   90.00
_cell.angle_gamma   90.00
#
_symmetry.space_group_name_H-M   'P 1'
#
loop_
_entity.id
_entity.type
_entity.pdbx_description
1 polymer ?
#
loop_
_entity_poly.entity_id
_entity_poly.type
_entity_poly.pdbx_seq_one_letter_code
_entity_poly.pdbx_strand_id
1 'polypeptide(L)'
;MDESPFNVWNGWSASQRDLFVLDHNGDLVLSQNISSGLPSNLQSTIIDLIESIPSGSILGDLNEDGTINVIDVVNLVNIILGGSSSEQQLAAGDINQDGTINVIDAVQLVNIILN
;
A
#
# COMPACT_ATOMS: atom_id res chain seq x y z
N MET A 1 44.25 -4.57 -8.62
CA MET A 1 42.90 -4.84 -8.09
C MET A 1 42.54 -3.58 -7.32
N ASP A 2 41.59 -2.79 -7.83
CA ASP A 2 41.12 -1.58 -7.16
C ASP A 2 40.02 -2.04 -6.19
N GLU A 3 40.35 -2.12 -4.90
CA GLU A 3 39.40 -2.56 -3.88
C GLU A 3 38.58 -1.35 -3.39
N SER A 4 37.26 -1.51 -3.40
CA SER A 4 36.32 -0.50 -2.94
C SER A 4 36.56 -0.14 -1.46
N PRO A 5 36.49 1.14 -1.07
CA PRO A 5 36.73 1.59 0.30
C PRO A 5 35.60 1.26 1.29
N PHE A 6 34.52 0.60 0.86
CA PHE A 6 33.37 0.27 1.72
C PHE A 6 33.35 -1.21 2.11
N ASN A 7 33.14 -1.47 3.40
CA ASN A 7 33.45 -2.74 4.07
C ASN A 7 32.36 -3.81 3.97
N VAL A 8 31.59 -3.83 2.89
CA VAL A 8 30.57 -4.86 2.65
C VAL A 8 30.74 -5.38 1.23
N TRP A 9 30.62 -6.71 1.10
CA TRP A 9 30.42 -7.47 -0.15
C TRP A 9 31.62 -8.22 -0.78
N ASN A 10 32.78 -8.39 -0.12
CA ASN A 10 33.91 -9.17 -0.68
C ASN A 10 33.71 -10.70 -0.74
N GLY A 11 32.60 -11.25 -0.24
CA GLY A 11 32.39 -12.72 -0.16
C GLY A 11 31.88 -13.40 -1.43
N TRP A 12 31.39 -12.63 -2.42
CA TRP A 12 30.85 -13.17 -3.66
C TRP A 12 31.83 -12.81 -4.77
N SER A 13 32.53 -13.79 -5.33
CA SER A 13 33.59 -13.63 -6.35
C SER A 13 33.08 -13.15 -7.72
N ALA A 14 32.20 -12.14 -7.75
CA ALA A 14 31.65 -11.55 -8.96
C ALA A 14 32.30 -10.18 -9.21
N SER A 15 32.87 -10.01 -10.41
CA SER A 15 33.47 -8.76 -10.89
C SER A 15 32.45 -7.71 -11.32
N GLN A 16 31.21 -8.13 -11.56
CA GLN A 16 30.09 -7.28 -11.91
C GLN A 16 28.86 -7.65 -11.09
N ARG A 17 28.12 -6.63 -10.63
CA ARG A 17 26.88 -6.76 -9.87
C ARG A 17 25.84 -5.84 -10.47
N ASP A 18 24.66 -6.38 -10.71
CA ASP A 18 23.51 -5.62 -11.19
C ASP A 18 22.38 -5.71 -10.16
N LEU A 19 21.68 -4.60 -9.94
CA LEU A 19 20.52 -4.46 -9.08
C LEU A 19 19.28 -4.27 -9.96
N PHE A 20 18.29 -5.12 -9.74
CA PHE A 20 16.97 -4.99 -10.34
C PHE A 20 15.96 -4.73 -9.24
N VAL A 21 15.11 -3.72 -9.42
CA VAL A 21 14.00 -3.42 -8.53
C VAL A 21 12.72 -3.47 -9.36
N LEU A 22 11.75 -4.21 -8.87
CA LEU A 22 10.42 -4.33 -9.46
C LEU A 22 9.40 -3.59 -8.58
N ASP A 23 8.29 -3.15 -9.16
CA ASP A 23 7.14 -2.69 -8.40
C ASP A 23 6.28 -3.86 -7.87
N HIS A 24 5.14 -3.53 -7.25
CA HIS A 24 4.21 -4.51 -6.68
C HIS A 24 3.43 -5.33 -7.71
N ASN A 25 3.41 -4.90 -8.97
CA ASN A 25 2.84 -5.64 -10.10
C ASN A 25 3.89 -6.56 -10.76
N GLY A 26 5.16 -6.45 -10.35
CA GLY A 26 6.28 -7.19 -10.90
C GLY A 26 6.93 -6.51 -12.11
N ASP A 27 6.58 -5.25 -12.40
CA ASP A 27 7.16 -4.49 -13.50
C ASP A 27 8.53 -3.90 -13.11
N LEU A 28 9.47 -3.85 -14.06
CA LEU A 28 10.82 -3.37 -13.82
C LEU A 28 10.86 -1.85 -13.65
N VAL A 29 11.35 -1.39 -12.50
CA VAL A 29 11.46 0.04 -12.15
C VAL A 29 12.89 0.54 -12.18
N LEU A 30 13.84 -0.27 -11.72
CA LEU A 30 15.26 0.08 -11.73
C LEU A 30 16.09 -1.11 -12.21
N SER A 31 17.03 -0.85 -13.12
CA SER A 31 18.11 -1.76 -13.48
C SER A 31 19.41 -0.99 -13.49
N GLN A 32 20.35 -1.31 -12.60
CA GLN A 32 21.61 -0.59 -12.48
C GLN A 32 22.78 -1.48 -12.07
N ASN A 33 23.96 -1.25 -12.63
CA ASN A 33 25.21 -1.84 -12.15
C ASN A 33 25.62 -1.21 -10.80
N ILE A 34 25.78 -2.04 -9.77
CA ILE A 34 26.12 -1.66 -8.40
C ILE A 34 27.49 -2.21 -7.96
N SER A 35 28.37 -2.52 -8.92
CA SER A 35 29.70 -3.06 -8.62
C SER A 35 30.55 -2.11 -7.77
N SER A 36 30.25 -0.81 -7.84
CA SER A 36 30.92 0.26 -7.07
C SER A 36 30.12 0.72 -5.84
N GLY A 37 28.99 0.08 -5.50
CA GLY A 37 28.10 0.46 -4.40
C GLY A 37 26.67 0.73 -4.84
N LEU A 38 25.80 1.00 -3.85
CA LEU A 38 24.37 1.23 -4.09
C LEU A 38 24.09 2.67 -4.58
N PRO A 39 23.08 2.87 -5.44
CA PRO A 39 22.61 4.20 -5.83
C PRO A 39 22.19 5.03 -4.62
N SER A 40 22.57 6.31 -4.58
CA SER A 40 22.20 7.23 -3.49
C SER A 40 20.69 7.51 -3.42
N ASN A 41 19.99 7.38 -4.55
CA ASN A 41 18.53 7.51 -4.64
C ASN A 41 17.78 6.19 -4.39
N LEU A 42 18.46 5.09 -4.06
CA LEU A 42 17.80 3.80 -3.85
C LEU A 42 16.74 3.90 -2.75
N GLN A 43 17.05 4.59 -1.65
CA GLN A 43 16.11 4.74 -0.53
C GLN A 43 14.81 5.42 -0.96
N SER A 44 14.88 6.54 -1.68
CA SER A 44 13.68 7.24 -2.16
C SER A 44 12.89 6.36 -3.13
N THR A 45 13.57 5.66 -4.04
CA THR A 45 12.90 4.75 -4.98
C THR A 45 12.15 3.64 -4.24
N ILE A 46 12.71 3.06 -3.17
CA ILE A 46 12.01 2.03 -2.39
C ILE A 46 10.79 2.61 -1.65
N ILE A 47 10.88 3.84 -1.12
CA ILE A 47 9.75 4.50 -0.46
C ILE A 47 8.62 4.76 -1.46
N ASP A 48 8.93 5.32 -2.62
CA ASP A 48 7.94 5.59 -3.68
C ASP A 48 7.22 4.30 -4.12
N LEU A 49 7.96 3.18 -4.17
CA LEU A 49 7.39 1.88 -4.50
C LEU A 49 6.46 1.35 -3.42
N ILE A 50 6.79 1.53 -2.15
CA ILE A 50 5.93 1.13 -1.03
C ILE A 50 4.64 1.97 -1.03
N GLU A 51 4.74 3.27 -1.25
CA GLU A 51 3.57 4.16 -1.33
C GLU A 51 2.69 3.87 -2.55
N SER A 52 3.27 3.30 -3.62
CA SER A 52 2.53 2.86 -4.80
C SER A 52 1.73 1.58 -4.58
N ILE A 53 1.99 0.82 -3.51
CA ILE A 53 1.22 -0.38 -3.18
C ILE A 53 -0.15 0.09 -2.70
N PRO A 54 -1.24 -0.20 -3.43
CA PRO A 54 -2.56 0.10 -2.90
C PRO A 54 -2.70 -0.64 -1.57
N SER A 55 -2.93 0.09 -0.48
CA SER A 55 -3.43 -0.51 0.75
C SER A 55 -4.71 -1.22 0.34
N GLY A 56 -4.72 -2.54 0.40
CA GLY A 56 -5.92 -3.31 0.12
C GLY A 56 -6.98 -2.80 1.09
N SER A 57 -7.88 -1.95 0.60
CA SER A 57 -8.93 -1.37 1.44
C SER A 57 -9.70 -2.54 2.00
N ILE A 58 -9.64 -2.70 3.32
CA ILE A 58 -10.42 -3.71 4.00
C ILE A 58 -11.86 -3.25 3.86
N LEU A 59 -12.71 -4.07 3.24
CA LEU A 59 -14.13 -3.75 3.09
C LEU A 59 -14.73 -3.48 4.48
N GLY A 60 -15.30 -2.30 4.67
CA GLY A 60 -15.82 -1.83 5.96
C GLY A 60 -14.82 -1.12 6.88
N ASP A 61 -13.56 -0.94 6.51
CA ASP A 61 -12.58 -0.09 7.21
C ASP A 61 -12.51 1.29 6.53
N LEU A 62 -13.24 2.26 7.09
CA LEU A 62 -13.42 3.58 6.49
C LEU A 62 -12.42 4.63 7.01
N ASN A 63 -11.65 4.31 8.04
CA ASN A 63 -10.57 5.16 8.55
C ASN A 63 -9.16 4.58 8.32
N GLU A 64 -9.06 3.43 7.65
CA GLU A 64 -7.82 2.75 7.28
C GLU A 64 -6.94 2.42 8.50
N ASP A 65 -7.55 2.17 9.67
CA ASP A 65 -6.81 1.81 10.88
C ASP A 65 -6.54 0.31 11.02
N GLY A 66 -7.07 -0.49 10.08
CA GLY A 66 -6.93 -1.94 10.03
C GLY A 66 -7.95 -2.69 10.88
N THR A 67 -8.91 -2.00 11.51
CA THR A 67 -9.86 -2.57 12.46
C THR A 67 -11.30 -2.15 12.15
N ILE A 68 -12.12 -3.09 11.70
CA ILE A 68 -13.55 -2.84 11.47
C ILE A 68 -14.29 -2.72 12.81
N ASN A 69 -14.79 -1.52 13.12
CA ASN A 69 -15.50 -1.22 14.35
C ASN A 69 -16.56 -0.10 14.20
N VAL A 70 -17.14 0.35 15.32
CA VAL A 70 -18.23 1.35 15.30
C VAL A 70 -17.80 2.71 14.73
N ILE A 71 -16.51 3.04 14.74
CA ILE A 71 -15.98 4.26 14.11
C ILE A 71 -16.23 4.23 12.60
N ASP A 72 -16.09 3.06 11.96
CA ASP A 72 -16.36 2.90 10.53
C ASP A 72 -17.82 3.12 10.19
N VAL A 73 -18.73 2.62 11.05
CA VAL A 73 -20.17 2.87 10.92
C VAL A 73 -20.48 4.36 11.01
N VAL A 74 -19.85 5.08 11.93
CA VAL A 74 -20.02 6.54 12.06
C VAL A 74 -19.51 7.26 10.81
N ASN A 75 -18.35 6.87 10.29
CA ASN A 75 -17.80 7.40 9.04
C ASN A 75 -18.75 7.14 7.87
N LEU A 76 -19.27 5.91 7.75
CA LEU A 76 -20.19 5.52 6.68
C LEU A 76 -21.49 6.32 6.74
N VAL A 77 -22.06 6.53 7.93
CA VAL A 77 -23.24 7.39 8.12
C VAL A 77 -22.95 8.84 7.74
N ASN A 78 -21.77 9.38 8.05
CA ASN A 78 -21.39 10.73 7.61
C ASN A 78 -21.37 10.84 6.08
N ILE A 79 -20.88 9.82 5.37
CA ILE A 79 -20.88 9.77 3.90
C ILE A 79 -22.32 9.73 3.37
N ILE A 80 -23.18 8.87 3.93
CA ILE A 80 -24.60 8.78 3.57
C ILE A 80 -25.33 10.13 3.75
N LEU A 81 -24.94 10.91 4.76
CA LEU A 81 -25.50 12.24 5.03
C LEU A 81 -24.90 13.36 4.17
N GLY A 82 -24.06 13.03 3.18
CA GLY A 82 -23.46 14.00 2.26
C GLY A 82 -22.14 14.61 2.75
N GLY A 83 -21.48 13.98 3.72
CA GLY A 83 -20.12 14.31 4.10
C GLY A 83 -19.12 14.03 2.97
N SER A 84 -17.97 14.69 3.00
CA SER A 84 -16.88 14.43 2.06
C SER A 84 -16.29 13.04 2.27
N SER A 85 -15.98 12.35 1.18
CA SER A 85 -15.35 11.03 1.18
C SER A 85 -14.26 10.93 0.12
N SER A 86 -13.23 10.10 0.37
CA SER A 86 -12.29 9.67 -0.67
C SER A 86 -12.88 8.54 -1.52
N GLU A 87 -12.28 8.25 -2.68
CA GLU A 87 -12.67 7.08 -3.49
C GLU A 87 -12.47 5.77 -2.73
N GLN A 88 -11.44 5.70 -1.88
CA GLN A 88 -11.15 4.57 -1.01
C GLN A 88 -12.27 4.36 0.01
N GLN A 89 -12.75 5.43 0.65
CA GLN A 89 -13.87 5.34 1.58
C GLN A 89 -15.17 4.95 0.88
N LEU A 90 -15.37 5.39 -0.36
CA LEU A 90 -16.53 4.97 -1.15
C LEU A 90 -16.46 3.47 -1.47
N ALA A 91 -15.29 2.97 -1.85
CA ALA A 91 -15.07 1.55 -2.11
C ALA A 91 -15.19 0.70 -0.83
N ALA A 92 -14.67 1.17 0.30
CA ALA A 92 -14.77 0.50 1.60
C ALA A 92 -16.19 0.49 2.15
N GLY A 93 -16.97 1.55 1.88
CA GLY A 93 -18.31 1.77 2.39
C GLY A 93 -19.44 1.11 1.61
N ASP A 94 -19.19 0.64 0.38
CA ASP A 94 -20.15 -0.14 -0.42
C ASP A 94 -20.09 -1.63 -0.02
N ILE A 95 -20.66 -1.94 1.15
CA ILE A 95 -20.53 -3.25 1.80
C ILE A 95 -21.20 -4.35 0.99
N ASN A 96 -22.30 -4.03 0.30
CA ASN A 96 -23.03 -4.99 -0.52
C ASN A 96 -22.57 -5.03 -1.99
N GLN A 97 -21.68 -4.10 -2.39
CA GLN A 97 -21.12 -3.96 -3.73
C GLN A 97 -22.17 -3.72 -4.83
N ASP A 98 -23.25 -3.02 -4.51
CA ASP A 98 -24.31 -2.65 -5.47
C ASP A 98 -24.05 -1.31 -6.18
N GLY A 99 -22.96 -0.63 -5.82
CA GLY A 99 -22.54 0.64 -6.38
C GLY A 99 -23.24 1.86 -5.75
N THR A 100 -24.07 1.68 -4.72
CA THR A 100 -24.81 2.75 -4.05
C THR A 100 -24.62 2.71 -2.54
N ILE A 101 -23.86 3.67 -2.00
CA ILE A 101 -23.69 3.80 -0.56
C ILE A 101 -24.96 4.33 0.09
N ASN A 102 -25.58 3.51 0.94
CA ASN A 102 -26.81 3.85 1.64
C ASN A 102 -26.94 3.11 2.99
N VAL A 103 -28.11 3.23 3.63
CA VAL A 103 -28.35 2.66 4.96
C VAL A 103 -28.23 1.13 5.01
N ILE A 104 -28.40 0.44 3.88
CA ILE A 104 -28.21 -1.01 3.78
C ILE A 104 -26.77 -1.38 4.12
N ASP A 105 -25.78 -0.61 3.63
CA ASP A 105 -24.37 -0.85 3.91
C ASP A 105 -24.05 -0.68 5.38
N ALA A 106 -24.59 0.37 6.01
CA ALA A 106 -24.40 0.61 7.44
C ALA A 106 -24.97 -0.53 8.31
N VAL A 107 -26.14 -1.07 7.94
CA VAL A 107 -26.73 -2.22 8.64
C VAL A 107 -25.87 -3.48 8.47
N GLN A 108 -25.35 -3.72 7.26
CA GLN A 108 -24.46 -4.85 7.01
C GLN A 108 -23.13 -4.72 7.75
N LEU A 109 -22.54 -3.53 7.80
CA LEU A 109 -21.33 -3.26 8.56
C LEU A 109 -21.51 -3.54 10.06
N VAL A 110 -22.64 -3.12 10.63
CA VAL A 110 -22.98 -3.47 12.02
C VAL A 110 -23.10 -4.99 12.21
N ASN A 111 -23.69 -5.71 11.25
CA ASN A 111 -23.75 -7.17 11.33
C ASN A 111 -22.36 -7.82 11.27
N ILE A 112 -21.42 -7.26 10.50
CA ILE A 112 -20.03 -7.72 10.46
C ILE A 112 -19.36 -7.51 11.83
N ILE A 113 -19.60 -6.38 12.49
CA ILE A 113 -19.02 -6.05 13.79
C ILE A 113 -19.55 -6.96 14.92
N LEU A 114 -20.79 -7.43 14.82
CA LEU A 114 -21.48 -8.16 15.88
C LEU A 114 -21.38 -9.70 15.78
N ASN A 115 -20.93 -10.25 14.65
CA ASN A 115 -20.80 -11.70 14.42
C ASN A 115 -19.36 -12.19 14.61
#